data_AF-A0A9E1EXS9-F1
#
_entry.id   AF-A0A9E1EXS9-F1
#
_cell.length_a   1.000
_cell.length_b   1.000
_cell.length_c   1.000
_cell.angle_alpha   90.00
_cell.angle_beta   90.00
_cell.angle_gamma   90.00
#
_symmetry.space_group_name_H-M   'P 1'
#
loop_
_entity.id
_entity.type
_entity.pdbx_description
1 polymer ?
#
loop_
_entity_poly.entity_id
_entity_poly.type
_entity_poly.pdbx_seq_one_letter_code
_entity_poly.pdbx_strand_id
1 'polypeptide(L)' 'MEKSNLIHREVFAEVPPRVEYSLTDTGWSLKPILDSMVQWGNNYREMQK' A
#
# COMPACT_ATOMS: atom_id res chain seq x y z
N MET A 1 9.99 -1.36 -1.81
CA MET A 1 8.80 -0.47 -1.76
C MET A 1 9.12 0.88 -2.39
N GLU A 2 9.94 1.75 -1.78
CA GLU A 2 10.39 3.01 -2.43
C GLU A 2 11.27 2.75 -3.66
N LYS A 3 12.31 1.91 -3.51
CA LYS A 3 13.18 1.47 -4.63
C LYS A 3 12.44 0.71 -5.73
N SER A 4 11.21 0.31 -5.48
CA SER A 4 10.34 -0.44 -6.38
C SER A 4 9.32 0.48 -7.08
N ASN A 5 9.42 1.80 -6.89
CA ASN A 5 8.49 2.81 -7.38
C ASN A 5 7.03 2.63 -6.91
N LEU A 6 6.81 2.03 -5.73
CA LEU A 6 5.48 1.82 -5.17
C LEU A 6 5.08 2.88 -4.14
N ILE A 7 6.08 3.49 -3.51
CA ILE A 7 5.91 4.51 -2.47
C ILE A 7 6.66 5.75 -2.91
N HIS A 8 5.94 6.88 -2.93
CA HIS A 8 6.50 8.21 -3.07
C HIS A 8 6.83 8.76 -1.67
N ARG A 9 7.99 9.39 -1.55
CA ARG A 9 8.48 10.00 -0.31
C ARG A 9 8.70 11.48 -0.53
N GLU A 10 8.00 12.31 0.24
CA GLU A 10 8.11 13.76 0.18
C GLU A 10 8.64 14.31 1.51
N VAL A 11 9.60 15.23 1.44
CA VAL A 11 10.21 15.87 2.62
C VAL A 11 9.78 17.32 2.67
N PHE A 12 9.13 17.71 3.76
CA PHE A 12 8.74 19.09 4.02
C PHE A 12 9.73 19.72 5.00
N ALA A 13 10.54 20.65 4.49
CA ALA A 13 11.51 21.40 5.27
C ALA A 13 10.86 22.56 6.06
N GLU A 14 9.77 22.28 6.77
CA GLU A 14 9.13 23.21 7.70
C GLU A 14 9.63 22.97 9.14
N VAL A 15 9.20 23.80 10.10
CA VAL A 15 9.49 23.56 11.53
C VAL A 15 8.18 23.22 12.23
N PRO A 16 8.03 22.00 12.79
CA PRO A 16 9.00 20.88 12.77
C PRO A 16 9.08 20.19 11.40
N PRO A 17 10.26 19.68 10.99
CA PRO A 17 10.38 19.01 9.71
C PRO A 17 9.57 17.71 9.71
N ARG A 18 8.84 17.44 8.62
CA ARG A 18 8.06 16.21 8.44
C ARG A 18 8.39 15.50 7.13
N VAL A 19 8.13 14.20 7.12
CA VAL A 19 8.26 13.34 5.94
C VAL A 19 6.93 12.65 5.74
N GLU A 20 6.41 12.71 4.53
CA GLU A 20 5.19 11.99 4.14
C GLU A 20 5.51 10.89 3.14
N TYR A 21 4.75 9.81 3.25
CA TYR A 21 4.81 8.67 2.36
C TYR A 21 3.43 8.47 1.74
N SER A 22 3.37 8.37 0.44
CA SER A 22 2.14 8.13 -0.31
C SER A 22 2.36 7.00 -1.32
N LEU A 23 1.28 6.36 -1.78
CA LEU A 23 1.37 5.40 -2.87
C LEU A 23 1.56 6.14 -4.19
N THR A 24 2.45 5.64 -5.04
CA THR A 24 2.53 6.05 -6.45
C THR A 24 1.36 5.47 -7.24
N ASP A 25 1.16 5.89 -8.49
CA ASP A 25 0.20 5.25 -9.40
C ASP A 25 0.45 3.75 -9.55
N THR A 26 1.73 3.34 -9.61
CA THR A 26 2.10 1.93 -9.62
C THR A 26 1.74 1.25 -8.30
N GLY A 27 1.96 1.90 -7.15
CA GLY A 27 1.52 1.41 -5.84
C GLY A 27 0.00 1.23 -5.75
N TRP A 28 -0.77 2.18 -6.26
CA TRP A 28 -2.23 2.09 -6.33
C TRP A 28 -2.71 1.00 -7.28
N SER A 29 -2.00 0.76 -8.39
CA SER A 29 -2.34 -0.31 -9.33
C SER A 29 -2.29 -1.72 -8.71
N LEU A 30 -1.59 -1.90 -7.59
CA LEU A 30 -1.54 -3.16 -6.85
C LEU A 30 -2.77 -3.38 -5.95
N LYS A 31 -3.53 -2.33 -5.63
CA LYS A 31 -4.66 -2.42 -4.70
C LYS A 31 -5.68 -3.50 -5.08
N PRO A 32 -6.13 -3.64 -6.34
CA PRO A 32 -7.09 -4.69 -6.71
C PRO A 32 -6.56 -6.10 -6.47
N ILE A 33 -5.25 -6.32 -6.62
CA ILE A 33 -4.61 -7.61 -6.36
C ILE A 33 -4.62 -7.92 -4.87
N LEU A 34 -4.25 -6.94 -4.04
CA LEU A 34 -4.28 -7.07 -2.58
C LEU A 34 -5.71 -7.32 -2.08
N ASP A 35 -6.69 -6.59 -2.62
CA ASP A 35 -8.11 -6.79 -2.32
C ASP A 35 -8.57 -8.23 -2.67
N SER A 36 -8.14 -8.74 -3.82
CA SER A 36 -8.44 -10.13 -4.25
C SER A 36 -7.83 -11.17 -3.32
N MET A 37 -6.59 -10.94 -2.84
CA MET A 37 -5.94 -11.82 -1.87
C MET A 37 -6.68 -11.83 -0.53
N VAL A 38 -7.14 -10.66 -0.07
CA VAL A 38 -7.95 -10.55 1.15
C VAL A 38 -9.28 -11.29 1.00
N GLN A 39 -9.97 -11.10 -0.13
CA GLN A 39 -11.23 -11.80 -0.40
C GLN A 39 -11.03 -13.32 -0.39
N TRP A 40 -10.02 -13.81 -1.11
CA TRP A 40 -9.69 -15.24 -1.11
C TRP A 40 -9.40 -15.76 0.30
N GLY A 41 -8.57 -15.05 1.08
CA GLY A 41 -8.21 -15.46 2.43
C GLY A 41 -9.41 -15.53 3.38
N ASN A 42 -10.35 -14.59 3.25
CA ASN A 42 -11.59 -14.61 4.01
C ASN A 42 -12.47 -15.81 3.64
N ASN A 43 -12.68 -16.06 2.35
CA ASN A 43 -13.46 -17.21 1.87
C ASN A 43 -12.84 -18.53 2.33
N TYR A 44 -11.51 -18.66 2.21
CA TYR A 44 -10.80 -19.85 2.67
C TYR A 44 -10.99 -20.08 4.17
N ARG A 45 -10.91 -19.02 5.00
CA ARG A 45 -11.15 -19.11 6.44
C ARG A 45 -12.58 -19.55 6.77
N GLU A 46 -13.57 -19.15 5.96
CA GLU A 46 -14.96 -19.59 6.13
C GLU A 46 -15.15 -21.06 5.77
N MET A 47 -14.47 -21.56 4.72
CA MET A 47 -14.51 -22.98 4.34
C MET A 47 -13.88 -23.93 5.37
N GLN A 48 -13.01 -23.42 6.24
CA GLN A 48 -12.33 -24.21 7.30
C GLN A 48 -13.09 -24.19 8.64
N LYS A 49 -14.26 -23.55 8.71
CA LYS A 49 -15.16 -23.58 9.86
C LYS A 49 -16.24 -24.63 9.66
#